data_AF-A0A395W7I5-F1
#
_entry.id   AF-A0A395W7I5-F1
#
_cell.length_a   1.000
_cell.length_b   1.000
_cell.length_c   1.000
_cell.angle_alpha   90.00
_cell.angle_beta   90.00
_cell.angle_gamma   90.00
#
_symmetry.space_group_name_H-M   'P 1'
#
loop_
_entity.id
_entity.type
_entity.pdbx_description
1 polymer ?
#
loop_
_entity_poly.entity_id
_entity_poly.type
_entity_poly.pdbx_seq_one_letter_code
_entity_poly.pdbx_strand_id
1 'polypeptide(L)'
;MKKMIKVLLSSIFCLSTLAGCSSSPYTKAEAQTLTIQGVPVYVEPDEETTQEDIDTFLKAIKAQPEFLKKNCTGIHLQGENAFINYAQQNFGDKYNKTFGYTIGEDVFLKTNLNVNGSKRDIDSVKDTVAHELWHVFDYANGNDEYYLSEFDFNILYNQNPGSISEYGATNVLEFFAEAGTMYLLSPEELKEKNMDVYNYFESLPKE
;
A
#
# COMPACT_ATOMS: atom_id res chain seq x y z
N MET A 1 40.37 14.10 -44.31
CA MET A 1 39.15 13.29 -44.11
C MET A 1 39.29 12.48 -42.84
N LYS A 2 38.54 12.84 -41.79
CA LYS A 2 38.01 11.99 -40.71
C LYS A 2 37.14 12.92 -39.85
N LYS A 3 35.82 12.83 -40.04
CA LYS A 3 34.82 13.63 -39.32
C LYS A 3 34.72 13.09 -37.89
N MET A 4 35.00 13.92 -36.89
CA MET A 4 34.67 13.63 -35.50
C MET A 4 33.19 13.93 -35.29
N ILE A 5 32.39 12.89 -35.05
CA ILE A 5 30.98 13.00 -34.66
C ILE A 5 30.96 13.36 -33.17
N LYS A 6 30.55 14.60 -32.85
CA LYS A 6 30.14 14.99 -31.50
C LYS A 6 28.80 14.30 -31.21
N VAL A 7 28.80 13.35 -30.27
CA VAL A 7 27.58 12.83 -29.67
C VAL A 7 27.12 13.86 -28.66
N LEU A 8 26.06 14.61 -28.99
CA LEU A 8 25.29 15.37 -28.01
C LEU A 8 24.48 14.36 -27.20
N LEU A 9 24.91 14.08 -25.96
CA LEU A 9 24.03 13.51 -24.95
C LEU A 9 23.06 14.61 -24.52
N SER A 10 21.89 14.63 -25.15
CA SER A 10 20.72 15.35 -24.65
C SER A 10 20.17 14.59 -23.45
N SER A 11 20.71 14.86 -22.27
CA SER A 11 20.08 14.52 -21.01
C SER A 11 18.83 15.39 -20.85
N ILE A 12 17.68 14.81 -21.18
CA ILE A 12 16.36 15.39 -20.89
C ILE A 12 16.16 15.31 -19.37
N PHE A 13 16.54 16.37 -18.68
CA PHE A 13 16.02 16.63 -17.34
C PHE A 13 14.55 17.03 -17.49
N CYS A 14 13.63 16.09 -17.23
CA CYS A 14 12.26 16.48 -16.90
C CYS A 14 12.27 17.13 -15.52
N LEU A 15 12.48 18.45 -15.50
CA LEU A 15 11.96 19.27 -14.41
C LEU A 15 10.43 19.27 -14.52
N SER A 16 9.75 18.42 -13.75
CA SER A 16 8.35 18.66 -13.46
C SER A 16 8.28 19.71 -12.35
N THR A 17 7.94 20.92 -12.79
CA THR A 17 7.50 22.03 -11.94
C THR A 17 6.35 21.56 -11.05
N LEU A 18 6.51 21.69 -9.73
CA LEU A 18 5.39 21.79 -8.80
C LEU A 18 4.60 23.06 -9.15
N ALA A 19 3.61 22.90 -10.03
CA ALA A 19 2.52 23.84 -10.18
C ALA A 19 1.31 23.16 -9.56
N GLY A 20 0.82 23.72 -8.44
CA GLY A 20 -0.48 23.40 -7.90
C GLY A 20 -1.55 23.80 -8.91
N CYS A 21 -1.87 22.90 -9.82
CA CYS A 21 -3.08 22.99 -10.62
C CYS A 21 -4.15 22.26 -9.83
N SER A 22 -5.13 23.00 -9.31
CA SER A 22 -6.40 22.40 -8.92
C SER A 22 -7.04 21.85 -10.20
N SER A 23 -6.76 20.58 -10.52
CA SER A 23 -7.50 19.85 -11.52
C SER A 23 -8.98 19.83 -11.10
N SER A 24 -9.87 19.89 -12.09
CA SER A 24 -11.29 19.62 -11.85
C SER A 24 -11.40 18.26 -11.13
N PRO A 25 -12.29 18.09 -10.15
CA PRO A 25 -12.52 16.79 -9.51
C PRO A 25 -12.96 15.70 -10.51
N TYR A 26 -13.29 16.09 -11.75
CA TYR A 26 -13.68 15.20 -12.85
C TYR A 26 -12.58 15.01 -13.91
N THR A 27 -11.40 15.60 -13.75
CA THR A 27 -10.28 15.34 -14.67
C THR A 27 -9.90 13.86 -14.57
N LYS A 28 -9.89 13.16 -15.71
CA LYS A 28 -9.48 11.76 -15.77
C LYS A 28 -7.99 11.63 -15.47
N ALA A 29 -7.62 10.58 -14.75
CA ALA A 29 -6.22 10.27 -14.50
C ALA A 29 -5.56 9.71 -15.76
N GLU A 30 -4.28 10.00 -15.94
CA GLU A 30 -3.46 9.42 -17.00
C GLU A 30 -2.53 8.35 -16.44
N ALA A 31 -2.26 7.32 -17.26
CA ALA A 31 -1.29 6.30 -16.93
C ALA A 31 0.11 6.92 -16.84
N GLN A 32 0.81 6.65 -15.73
CA GLN A 32 2.12 7.22 -15.47
C GLN A 32 2.87 6.38 -14.44
N THR A 33 4.19 6.56 -14.37
CA THR A 33 5.02 6.02 -13.31
C THR A 33 5.66 7.16 -12.54
N LEU A 34 5.47 7.13 -11.23
CA LEU A 34 6.05 8.08 -10.28
C LEU A 34 7.07 7.34 -9.40
N THR A 35 7.86 8.10 -8.65
CA THR A 35 8.70 7.55 -7.58
C THR A 35 8.39 8.29 -6.30
N ILE A 36 7.96 7.56 -5.26
CA ILE A 36 7.71 8.10 -3.92
C ILE A 36 8.69 7.43 -2.97
N GLN A 37 9.65 8.21 -2.47
CA GLN A 37 10.63 7.76 -1.47
C GLN A 37 11.39 6.48 -1.87
N GLY A 38 11.75 6.39 -3.15
CA GLY A 38 12.49 5.24 -3.70
C GLY A 38 11.60 4.12 -4.24
N VAL A 39 10.30 4.11 -3.93
CA VAL A 39 9.36 3.11 -4.43
C VAL A 39 8.70 3.60 -5.73
N PRO A 40 8.72 2.81 -6.83
CA PRO A 40 7.97 3.14 -8.02
C PRO A 40 6.47 2.98 -7.77
N VAL A 41 5.69 3.98 -8.20
CA VAL A 41 4.23 3.95 -8.13
C VAL A 41 3.68 3.96 -9.55
N TYR A 42 3.02 2.88 -9.93
CA TYR A 42 2.44 2.67 -11.25
C TYR A 42 0.97 3.09 -11.21
N VAL A 43 0.63 4.16 -11.92
CA VAL A 43 -0.75 4.62 -12.09
C VAL A 43 -1.31 3.95 -13.33
N GLU A 44 -2.29 3.08 -13.13
CA GLU A 44 -2.91 2.21 -14.13
C GLU A 44 -4.42 2.46 -14.15
N PRO A 45 -4.87 3.67 -14.55
CA PRO A 45 -6.25 4.10 -14.41
C PRO A 45 -7.16 3.42 -15.44
N ASP A 46 -8.45 3.34 -15.10
CA ASP A 46 -9.51 3.04 -16.07
C ASP A 46 -10.28 4.30 -16.48
N GLU A 47 -11.33 4.11 -17.27
CA GLU A 47 -12.18 5.21 -17.75
C GLU A 47 -12.88 5.96 -16.62
N GLU A 48 -13.04 5.37 -15.42
CA GLU A 48 -13.74 5.99 -14.29
C GLU A 48 -12.79 6.68 -13.31
N THR A 49 -11.53 6.28 -13.28
CA THR A 49 -10.50 6.81 -12.37
C THR A 49 -10.23 8.30 -12.61
N THR A 50 -10.42 9.12 -11.57
CA THR A 50 -10.13 10.56 -11.62
C THR A 50 -8.74 10.89 -11.08
N GLN A 51 -8.21 12.04 -11.46
CA GLN A 51 -6.95 12.55 -10.90
C GLN A 51 -7.08 12.80 -9.39
N GLU A 52 -8.26 13.19 -8.89
CA GLU A 52 -8.50 13.37 -7.46
C GLU A 52 -8.36 12.05 -6.68
N ASP A 53 -8.84 10.95 -7.26
CA ASP A 53 -8.68 9.62 -6.66
C ASP A 53 -7.18 9.28 -6.55
N ILE A 54 -6.44 9.45 -7.64
CA ILE A 54 -4.99 9.23 -7.66
C ILE A 54 -4.27 10.13 -6.65
N ASP A 55 -4.58 11.43 -6.60
CA ASP A 55 -3.96 12.37 -5.67
C ASP A 55 -4.23 11.98 -4.19
N THR A 56 -5.40 11.41 -3.91
CA THR A 56 -5.76 10.88 -2.59
C THR A 56 -4.85 9.70 -2.22
N PHE A 57 -4.65 8.74 -3.12
CA PHE A 57 -3.71 7.62 -2.91
C PHE A 57 -2.26 8.09 -2.78
N LEU A 58 -1.80 9.00 -3.64
CA LEU A 58 -0.43 9.53 -3.57
C LEU A 58 -0.19 10.26 -2.24
N LYS A 59 -1.19 10.98 -1.73
CA LYS A 59 -1.14 11.60 -0.40
C LYS A 59 -1.06 10.56 0.72
N ALA A 60 -1.86 9.50 0.63
CA ALA A 60 -1.85 8.40 1.60
C ALA A 60 -0.50 7.67 1.62
N ILE A 61 0.07 7.33 0.47
CA ILE A 61 1.38 6.65 0.34
C ILE A 61 2.51 7.52 0.94
N LYS A 62 2.52 8.82 0.65
CA LYS A 62 3.51 9.77 1.20
C LYS A 62 3.41 9.90 2.73
N ALA A 63 2.23 9.72 3.30
CA ALA A 63 2.02 9.83 4.73
C ALA A 63 2.54 8.62 5.52
N GLN A 64 2.81 7.49 4.85
CA GLN A 64 3.30 6.29 5.53
C GLN A 64 4.77 6.44 5.96
N PRO A 65 5.19 5.78 7.04
CA PRO A 65 6.59 5.74 7.45
C PRO A 65 7.50 5.12 6.37
N GLU A 66 8.74 5.58 6.28
CA GLU A 66 9.71 5.06 5.30
C GLU A 66 10.06 3.59 5.52
N PHE A 67 10.15 3.15 6.78
CA PHE A 67 10.55 1.78 7.10
C PHE A 67 9.57 0.74 6.52
N LEU A 68 8.28 1.08 6.40
CA LEU A 68 7.29 0.21 5.76
C LEU A 68 7.44 0.12 4.24
N LYS A 69 8.00 1.16 3.62
CA LYS A 69 8.20 1.22 2.16
C LYS A 69 9.55 0.69 1.72
N LYS A 70 10.50 0.54 2.64
CA LYS A 70 11.90 0.20 2.35
C LYS A 70 12.06 -1.05 1.48
N ASN A 71 11.28 -2.08 1.74
CA ASN A 71 11.32 -3.33 0.99
C ASN A 71 10.23 -3.42 -0.09
N CYS A 72 9.40 -2.38 -0.26
CA CYS A 72 8.35 -2.39 -1.28
C CYS A 72 8.98 -2.13 -2.66
N THR A 73 8.77 -3.05 -3.60
CA THR A 73 9.32 -2.96 -4.96
C THR A 73 8.41 -2.19 -5.92
N GLY A 74 7.13 -2.05 -5.58
CA GLY A 74 6.14 -1.40 -6.44
C GLY A 74 4.81 -1.20 -5.74
N ILE A 75 4.17 -0.06 -6.03
CA ILE A 75 2.78 0.20 -5.66
C ILE A 75 1.98 0.45 -6.93
N HIS A 76 1.00 -0.42 -7.20
CA HIS A 76 0.13 -0.34 -8.37
C HIS A 76 -1.21 0.29 -7.97
N LEU A 77 -1.50 1.46 -8.53
CA LEU A 77 -2.79 2.15 -8.41
C LEU A 77 -3.65 1.78 -9.61
N GLN A 78 -4.52 0.79 -9.45
CA GLN A 78 -5.26 0.17 -10.53
C GLN A 78 -6.73 0.57 -10.57
N GLY A 79 -7.21 0.89 -11.77
CA GLY A 79 -8.63 0.91 -12.09
C GLY A 79 -9.31 -0.41 -11.75
N GLU A 80 -10.62 -0.39 -11.52
CA GLU A 80 -11.37 -1.48 -10.90
C GLU A 80 -11.29 -2.78 -11.71
N ASN A 81 -11.45 -2.69 -13.04
CA ASN A 81 -11.40 -3.87 -13.90
C ASN A 81 -10.01 -4.52 -13.92
N ALA A 82 -8.95 -3.72 -13.99
CA ALA A 82 -7.58 -4.24 -13.98
C ALA A 82 -7.28 -4.93 -12.64
N PHE A 83 -7.65 -4.27 -11.54
CA PHE A 83 -7.49 -4.78 -10.18
C PHE A 83 -8.22 -6.11 -9.96
N ILE A 84 -9.50 -6.19 -10.33
CA ILE A 84 -10.32 -7.40 -10.17
C ILE A 84 -9.80 -8.53 -11.05
N ASN A 85 -9.47 -8.26 -12.32
CA ASN A 85 -8.96 -9.28 -13.24
C ASN A 85 -7.64 -9.88 -12.74
N TYR A 86 -6.74 -9.03 -12.25
CA TYR A 86 -5.47 -9.49 -11.68
C TYR A 86 -5.70 -10.32 -10.41
N ALA A 87 -6.58 -9.86 -9.50
CA ALA A 87 -6.91 -10.58 -8.29
C ALA A 87 -7.54 -11.95 -8.58
N GLN A 88 -8.44 -12.04 -9.56
CA GLN A 88 -9.06 -13.30 -9.97
C GLN A 88 -8.04 -14.29 -10.53
N GLN A 89 -7.08 -13.81 -11.33
CA GLN A 89 -6.04 -14.66 -11.91
C GLN A 89 -5.07 -15.23 -10.87
N ASN A 90 -4.76 -14.45 -9.83
CA ASN A 90 -3.76 -14.83 -8.82
C ASN A 90 -4.36 -15.51 -7.58
N PHE A 91 -5.61 -15.19 -7.22
CA PHE A 91 -6.21 -15.64 -5.96
C PHE A 91 -7.65 -16.20 -6.10
N GLY A 92 -8.24 -16.16 -7.29
CA GLY A 92 -9.60 -16.65 -7.56
C GLY A 92 -10.73 -15.67 -7.21
N ASP A 93 -11.97 -16.17 -7.20
CA ASP A 93 -13.19 -15.34 -7.24
C ASP A 93 -13.53 -14.55 -5.95
N LYS A 94 -12.71 -14.65 -4.90
CA LYS A 94 -13.03 -14.11 -3.56
C LYS A 94 -12.65 -12.64 -3.34
N TYR A 95 -11.98 -11.99 -4.29
CA TYR A 95 -11.30 -10.71 -4.08
C TYR A 95 -12.03 -9.50 -4.70
N ASN A 96 -13.27 -9.65 -5.14
CA ASN A 96 -14.04 -8.53 -5.69
C ASN A 96 -14.39 -7.43 -4.65
N LYS A 97 -14.32 -7.74 -3.35
CA LYS A 97 -14.64 -6.80 -2.26
C LYS A 97 -13.43 -6.12 -1.63
N THR A 98 -12.21 -6.56 -1.91
CA THR A 98 -11.02 -5.91 -1.31
C THR A 98 -10.70 -4.58 -1.98
N PHE A 99 -9.99 -3.73 -1.26
CA PHE A 99 -9.45 -2.44 -1.72
C PHE A 99 -7.95 -2.49 -1.99
N GLY A 100 -7.28 -3.54 -1.51
CA GLY A 100 -5.87 -3.80 -1.73
C GLY A 100 -5.53 -5.28 -1.65
N TYR A 101 -4.35 -5.62 -2.13
CA TYR A 101 -3.68 -6.88 -1.82
C TYR A 101 -2.18 -6.71 -2.04
N THR A 102 -1.42 -7.61 -1.44
CA THR A 102 0.04 -7.65 -1.51
C THR A 102 0.50 -8.99 -2.08
N ILE A 103 1.50 -8.97 -2.96
CA ILE A 103 2.18 -10.17 -3.47
C ILE A 103 3.68 -9.95 -3.32
N GLY A 104 4.30 -10.69 -2.39
CA GLY A 104 5.69 -10.48 -2.03
C GLY A 104 5.92 -9.03 -1.61
N GLU A 105 6.78 -8.33 -2.35
CA GLU A 105 7.14 -6.93 -2.13
C GLU A 105 6.28 -5.91 -2.88
N ASP A 106 5.31 -6.34 -3.70
CA ASP A 106 4.45 -5.45 -4.48
C ASP A 106 3.07 -5.28 -3.84
N VAL A 107 2.59 -4.03 -3.82
CA VAL A 107 1.27 -3.64 -3.33
C VAL A 107 0.37 -3.24 -4.50
N PHE A 108 -0.87 -3.70 -4.48
CA PHE A 108 -1.90 -3.36 -5.47
C PHE A 108 -3.08 -2.72 -4.77
N LEU A 109 -3.56 -1.58 -5.28
CA LEU A 109 -4.62 -0.78 -4.67
C LEU A 109 -5.67 -0.42 -5.71
N LYS A 110 -6.94 -0.64 -5.37
CA LYS A 110 -8.08 -0.28 -6.21
C LYS A 110 -8.36 1.22 -6.11
N THR A 111 -8.23 1.95 -7.21
CA THR A 111 -8.33 3.42 -7.24
C THR A 111 -9.76 3.94 -7.10
N ASN A 112 -10.77 3.12 -7.36
CA ASN A 112 -12.17 3.52 -7.20
C ASN A 112 -12.50 3.77 -5.72
N LEU A 113 -12.67 5.04 -5.35
CA LEU A 113 -13.04 5.47 -4.00
C LEU A 113 -14.54 5.38 -3.72
N ASN A 114 -15.39 5.19 -4.73
CA ASN A 114 -16.83 5.10 -4.55
C ASN A 114 -17.25 3.70 -4.13
N VAL A 115 -17.77 3.56 -2.92
CA VAL A 115 -18.21 2.30 -2.34
C VAL A 115 -19.65 2.44 -1.89
N ASN A 116 -20.56 1.65 -2.47
CA ASN A 116 -21.99 1.65 -2.13
C ASN A 116 -22.62 3.07 -2.12
N GLY A 117 -22.20 3.93 -3.05
CA GLY A 117 -22.71 5.30 -3.18
C GLY A 117 -22.07 6.34 -2.24
N SER A 118 -21.03 5.97 -1.49
CA SER A 118 -20.24 6.88 -0.64
C SER A 118 -18.78 6.89 -1.06
N LYS A 119 -18.16 8.07 -1.11
CA LYS A 119 -16.72 8.20 -1.41
C LYS A 119 -15.92 7.93 -0.14
N ARG A 120 -14.94 7.02 -0.22
CA ARG A 120 -13.95 6.79 0.85
C ARG A 120 -13.15 8.06 1.09
N ASP A 121 -12.97 8.41 2.36
CA ASP A 121 -12.12 9.54 2.74
C ASP A 121 -10.64 9.17 2.77
N ILE A 122 -9.80 10.18 2.97
CA ILE A 122 -8.34 10.02 3.02
C ILE A 122 -7.88 9.11 4.16
N ASP A 123 -8.59 9.07 5.29
CA ASP A 123 -8.18 8.26 6.43
C ASP A 123 -8.47 6.78 6.17
N SER A 124 -9.61 6.46 5.55
CA SER A 124 -9.87 5.11 5.04
C SER A 124 -8.81 4.68 4.02
N VAL A 125 -8.42 5.56 3.09
CA VAL A 125 -7.38 5.23 2.10
C VAL A 125 -6.02 5.02 2.77
N LYS A 126 -5.66 5.85 3.75
CA LYS A 126 -4.41 5.68 4.54
C LYS A 126 -4.39 4.36 5.29
N ASP A 127 -5.53 3.95 5.85
CA ASP A 127 -5.69 2.67 6.54
C ASP A 127 -5.38 1.49 5.61
N THR A 128 -6.01 1.44 4.42
CA THR A 128 -5.71 0.40 3.42
C THR A 128 -4.24 0.41 2.99
N VAL A 129 -3.66 1.58 2.72
CA VAL A 129 -2.25 1.66 2.32
C VAL A 129 -1.33 1.17 3.44
N ALA A 130 -1.62 1.50 4.70
CA ALA A 130 -0.84 1.02 5.84
C ALA A 130 -0.96 -0.50 5.99
N HIS A 131 -2.18 -1.04 5.87
CA HIS A 131 -2.46 -2.47 5.97
C HIS A 131 -1.64 -3.26 4.93
N GLU A 132 -1.69 -2.88 3.66
CA GLU A 132 -0.94 -3.58 2.61
C GLU A 132 0.59 -3.46 2.78
N LEU A 133 1.08 -2.30 3.22
CA LEU A 133 2.51 -2.15 3.48
C LEU A 133 2.98 -2.96 4.69
N TRP A 134 2.11 -3.26 5.66
CA TRP A 134 2.45 -4.20 6.73
C TRP A 134 2.57 -5.64 6.23
N HIS A 135 1.80 -6.07 5.23
CA HIS A 135 2.01 -7.35 4.56
C HIS A 135 3.37 -7.40 3.86
N VAL A 136 3.81 -6.31 3.21
CA VAL A 136 5.17 -6.22 2.64
C VAL A 136 6.23 -6.32 3.72
N PHE A 137 6.06 -5.58 4.83
CA PHE A 137 7.00 -5.65 5.95
C PHE A 137 7.07 -7.07 6.54
N ASP A 138 5.93 -7.72 6.69
CA ASP A 138 5.81 -9.08 7.22
C ASP A 138 6.56 -10.09 6.35
N TYR A 139 6.30 -10.04 5.04
CA TYR A 139 6.97 -10.88 4.04
C TYR A 139 8.49 -10.65 4.04
N ALA A 140 8.92 -9.40 3.93
CA ALA A 140 10.33 -9.06 3.76
C ALA A 140 11.20 -9.31 5.00
N ASN A 141 10.59 -9.39 6.18
CA ASN A 141 11.28 -9.70 7.44
C ASN A 141 11.05 -11.15 7.90
N GLY A 142 10.39 -11.96 7.08
CA GLY A 142 10.27 -13.40 7.24
C GLY A 142 11.54 -14.15 6.85
N ASN A 143 11.37 -15.38 6.42
CA ASN A 143 12.39 -16.20 5.77
C ASN A 143 11.81 -16.90 4.53
N ASP A 144 12.57 -17.80 3.92
CA ASP A 144 12.16 -18.49 2.69
C ASP A 144 10.88 -19.36 2.83
N GLU A 145 10.45 -19.66 4.06
CA GLU A 145 9.31 -20.53 4.36
C GLU A 145 8.14 -19.80 5.04
N TYR A 146 8.43 -18.78 5.86
CA TYR A 146 7.46 -18.16 6.76
C TYR A 146 7.56 -16.64 6.76
N TYR A 147 6.41 -15.98 6.95
CA TYR A 147 6.32 -14.55 7.23
C TYR A 147 6.80 -14.26 8.66
N LEU A 148 7.24 -13.02 8.95
CA LEU A 148 7.69 -12.62 10.28
C LEU A 148 6.63 -12.92 11.37
N SER A 149 5.37 -12.68 11.04
CA SER A 149 4.22 -12.86 11.91
C SER A 149 3.95 -14.32 12.28
N GLU A 150 4.50 -15.27 11.52
CA GLU A 150 4.36 -16.71 11.76
C GLU A 150 5.38 -17.25 12.80
N PHE A 151 6.32 -16.42 13.25
CA PHE A 151 7.26 -16.75 14.33
C PHE A 151 6.65 -16.45 15.72
N ASP A 152 7.35 -15.69 16.58
CA ASP A 152 6.93 -15.41 17.95
C ASP A 152 5.61 -14.64 18.02
N PHE A 153 5.31 -13.81 17.02
CA PHE A 153 4.04 -13.08 16.95
C PHE A 153 2.83 -14.02 16.85
N ASN A 154 3.00 -15.19 16.22
CA ASN A 154 1.95 -16.20 16.09
C ASN A 154 1.47 -16.71 17.46
N ILE A 155 2.33 -16.65 18.49
CA ILE A 155 1.94 -16.97 19.86
C ILE A 155 0.90 -15.96 20.36
N LEU A 156 1.09 -14.66 20.09
CA LEU A 156 0.15 -13.60 20.47
C LEU A 156 -1.19 -13.76 19.74
N TYR A 157 -1.13 -14.07 18.44
CA TYR A 157 -2.34 -14.38 17.66
C TYR A 157 -3.12 -15.57 18.26
N ASN A 158 -2.45 -16.70 18.53
CA ASN A 158 -3.11 -17.89 19.05
C ASN A 158 -3.67 -17.75 20.48
N GLN A 159 -3.13 -16.82 21.28
CA GLN A 159 -3.65 -16.54 22.62
C GLN A 159 -5.00 -15.81 22.58
N ASN A 160 -5.18 -14.87 21.65
CA ASN A 160 -6.42 -14.12 21.52
C ASN A 160 -6.62 -13.56 20.08
N PRO A 161 -7.02 -14.40 19.11
CA PRO A 161 -7.07 -14.00 17.70
C PRO A 161 -8.10 -12.89 17.43
N GLY A 162 -9.10 -12.74 18.30
CA GLY A 162 -10.12 -11.69 18.20
C GLY A 162 -9.77 -10.39 18.91
N SER A 163 -8.56 -10.22 19.47
CA SER A 163 -8.25 -9.03 20.27
C SER A 163 -8.19 -7.73 19.47
N ILE A 164 -7.92 -7.81 18.18
CA ILE A 164 -7.70 -6.64 17.31
C ILE A 164 -8.98 -6.29 16.55
N SER A 165 -9.38 -7.18 15.62
CA SER A 165 -10.59 -7.05 14.81
C SER A 165 -11.13 -8.42 14.40
N GLU A 166 -12.38 -8.49 13.96
CA GLU A 166 -12.97 -9.71 13.41
C GLU A 166 -12.24 -10.17 12.13
N TYR A 167 -11.77 -9.23 11.31
CA TYR A 167 -11.03 -9.53 10.08
C TYR A 167 -9.63 -10.06 10.41
N GLY A 168 -8.91 -9.42 11.33
CA GLY A 168 -7.62 -9.90 11.80
C GLY A 168 -7.68 -11.30 12.41
N ALA A 169 -8.82 -11.70 13.00
CA ALA A 169 -8.98 -13.05 13.55
C ALA A 169 -8.93 -14.16 12.48
N THR A 170 -9.07 -13.83 11.19
CA THR A 170 -9.14 -14.82 10.11
C THR A 170 -7.84 -15.60 9.90
N ASN A 171 -6.68 -14.96 10.09
CA ASN A 171 -5.36 -15.60 10.09
C ASN A 171 -4.29 -14.64 10.67
N VAL A 172 -3.11 -15.16 10.97
CA VAL A 172 -2.02 -14.41 11.62
C VAL A 172 -1.47 -13.26 10.77
N LEU A 173 -1.45 -13.39 9.43
CA LEU A 173 -0.97 -12.33 8.53
C LEU A 173 -1.92 -11.12 8.59
N GLU A 174 -3.23 -11.36 8.50
CA GLU A 174 -4.24 -10.30 8.61
C GLU A 174 -4.28 -9.69 10.02
N PHE A 175 -4.09 -10.51 11.06
CA PHE A 175 -3.94 -10.01 12.43
C PHE A 175 -2.74 -9.07 12.56
N PHE A 176 -1.60 -9.43 11.96
CA PHE A 176 -0.40 -8.61 11.95
C PHE A 176 -0.63 -7.28 11.20
N ALA A 177 -1.21 -7.32 9.99
CA ALA A 177 -1.47 -6.12 9.21
C ALA A 177 -2.49 -5.16 9.86
N GLU A 178 -3.57 -5.70 10.44
CA GLU A 178 -4.56 -4.92 11.20
C GLU A 178 -3.92 -4.28 12.44
N ALA A 179 -3.18 -5.06 13.23
CA ALA A 179 -2.51 -4.55 14.43
C ALA A 179 -1.43 -3.52 14.10
N GLY A 180 -0.65 -3.74 13.03
CA GLY A 180 0.35 -2.80 12.56
C GLY A 180 -0.28 -1.48 12.09
N THR A 181 -1.45 -1.56 11.44
CA THR A 181 -2.20 -0.36 11.02
C THR A 181 -2.64 0.44 12.23
N MET A 182 -3.20 -0.23 13.25
CA MET A 182 -3.54 0.41 14.53
C MET A 182 -2.31 0.98 15.24
N TYR A 183 -1.17 0.29 15.20
CA TYR A 183 0.08 0.77 15.79
C TYR A 183 0.49 2.16 15.22
N LEU A 184 0.26 2.39 13.93
CA LEU A 184 0.57 3.66 13.29
C LEU A 184 -0.53 4.72 13.46
N LEU A 185 -1.79 4.32 13.36
CA LEU A 185 -2.91 5.26 13.20
C LEU A 185 -3.71 5.47 14.50
N SER A 186 -3.72 4.48 15.39
CA SER A 186 -4.48 4.49 16.65
C SER A 186 -3.76 3.72 17.78
N PRO A 187 -2.50 4.08 18.13
CA PRO A 187 -1.67 3.30 19.06
C PRO A 187 -2.28 3.16 20.46
N GLU A 188 -3.03 4.17 20.94
CA GLU A 188 -3.72 4.08 22.23
C GLU A 188 -4.85 3.05 22.21
N GLU A 189 -5.58 2.93 21.10
CA GLU A 189 -6.60 1.89 20.94
C GLU A 189 -5.96 0.50 20.89
N LEU A 190 -4.81 0.36 20.22
CA LEU A 190 -4.06 -0.89 20.22
C LEU A 190 -3.61 -1.29 21.63
N LYS A 191 -3.09 -0.34 22.42
CA LYS A 191 -2.69 -0.58 23.82
C LYS A 191 -3.86 -1.04 24.68
N GLU A 192 -5.03 -0.42 24.50
CA GLU A 192 -6.26 -0.79 25.23
C GLU A 192 -6.75 -2.20 24.84
N LYS A 193 -6.69 -2.54 23.55
CA LYS A 193 -7.10 -3.85 23.03
C LYS A 193 -6.13 -4.97 23.39
N ASN A 194 -4.84 -4.76 23.17
CA ASN A 194 -3.80 -5.77 23.38
C ASN A 194 -2.40 -5.12 23.53
N MET A 195 -2.01 -4.87 24.78
CA MET A 195 -0.71 -4.29 25.13
C MET A 195 0.48 -5.14 24.69
N ASP A 196 0.36 -6.47 24.70
CA ASP A 196 1.46 -7.36 24.30
C ASP A 196 1.73 -7.28 22.80
N VAL A 197 0.67 -7.16 21.99
CA VAL A 197 0.77 -6.88 20.55
C VAL A 197 1.38 -5.50 20.31
N TYR A 198 0.94 -4.46 21.03
CA TYR A 198 1.58 -3.13 20.94
C TYR A 198 3.10 -3.21 21.22
N ASN A 199 3.48 -3.87 22.30
CA ASN A 199 4.88 -4.04 22.70
C ASN A 199 5.71 -4.81 21.65
N TYR A 200 5.09 -5.78 20.95
CA TYR A 200 5.74 -6.45 19.84
C TYR A 200 6.11 -5.47 18.73
N PHE A 201 5.17 -4.65 18.26
CA PHE A 201 5.44 -3.64 17.23
C PHE A 201 6.47 -2.60 17.67
N GLU A 202 6.46 -2.18 18.95
CA GLU A 202 7.51 -1.32 19.51
C GLU A 202 8.91 -1.97 19.39
N SER A 203 9.01 -3.28 19.56
CA SER A 203 10.28 -4.02 19.50
C SER A 203 10.82 -4.26 18.08
N LEU A 204 9.98 -4.12 17.04
CA LEU A 204 10.40 -4.34 15.66
C LEU A 204 11.43 -3.30 15.20
N PRO A 205 12.42 -3.69 14.36
CA PRO A 205 13.35 -2.74 13.76
C PRO A 205 12.62 -1.79 12.80
N LYS A 206 12.89 -0.49 12.92
CA LYS A 206 12.24 0.58 12.14
C LYS A 206 13.28 1.39 11.33
N GLU A 207 14.28 0.70 10.80
CA GLU A 207 15.43 1.26 10.07
C GLU A 207 15.42 0.85 8.59
#